data_AF-A0A6N0DXI3-F1
#
_entry.id   AF-A0A6N0DXI3-F1
#
_cell.length_a   1.000
_cell.length_b   1.000
_cell.length_c   1.000
_cell.angle_alpha   90.00
_cell.angle_beta   90.00
_cell.angle_gamma   90.00
#
_symmetry.space_group_name_H-M   'P 1'
#
loop_
_entity.id
_entity.type
_entity.pdbx_description
1 polymer ?
#
loop_
_entity_poly.entity_id
_entity_poly.type
_entity_poly.pdbx_seq_one_letter_code
_entity_poly.pdbx_strand_id
1 'polypeptide(L)'
;MDGAAARDARLDGRDEEDVGSLKGVRLGIKYQDNKYDVGHYFIVVENAVRRMGSTSLRAYCEPRGDIRAFRIDRIIEIVDPRTGEVHEEPPVFLAELIRIAEARSGRRRKPVNQSKETQEDATARLIAEAEDGLIALLFFAHADEALHPAEAALLWRYLDWQKERCGIAGKVNKTTLDVWMAATVPDTQQFADALDKLLRGDQADARYVLALIPQIVMADGEASEVETGRLKGLMALLNQPLPSRL
;
A
#
# COMPACT_ATOMS: atom_id res chain seq x y z
N MET A 1 3.00 -33.23 -28.20
CA MET A 1 3.01 -31.82 -27.76
C MET A 1 3.48 -31.84 -26.31
N ASP A 2 4.78 -31.62 -26.13
CA ASP A 2 5.46 -31.72 -24.84
C ASP A 2 5.08 -30.55 -23.93
N GLY A 3 4.32 -30.85 -22.89
CA GLY A 3 4.07 -29.96 -21.77
C GLY A 3 5.34 -29.83 -20.93
N ALA A 4 6.19 -28.87 -21.29
CA ALA A 4 7.24 -28.39 -20.40
C ALA A 4 6.59 -27.70 -19.21
N ALA A 5 6.25 -28.49 -18.19
CA ALA A 5 5.97 -27.99 -16.86
C ALA A 5 7.18 -27.13 -16.44
N ALA A 6 6.99 -25.82 -16.40
CA ALA A 6 7.88 -24.92 -15.70
C ALA A 6 7.98 -25.48 -14.28
N ARG A 7 9.12 -26.10 -13.97
CA ARG A 7 9.47 -26.49 -12.61
C ARG A 7 9.45 -25.22 -11.80
N ASP A 8 8.35 -25.00 -11.09
CA ASP A 8 8.27 -24.01 -10.05
C ASP A 8 9.41 -24.30 -9.09
N ALA A 9 10.40 -23.41 -9.14
CA ALA A 9 11.42 -23.33 -8.13
C ALA A 9 10.70 -22.98 -6.83
N ARG A 10 10.26 -24.00 -6.09
CA ARG A 10 10.10 -23.90 -4.65
C ARG A 10 11.51 -23.67 -4.10
N LEU A 11 11.87 -22.39 -4.05
CA LEU A 11 13.19 -21.92 -3.65
C LEU A 11 13.36 -22.20 -2.15
N ASP A 12 14.35 -23.01 -1.80
CA ASP A 12 14.79 -23.22 -0.43
C ASP A 12 15.24 -21.86 0.15
N GLY A 13 14.41 -21.29 1.02
CA GLY A 13 14.46 -19.89 1.50
C GLY A 13 15.59 -19.54 2.46
N ARG A 14 16.83 -19.98 2.22
CA ARG A 14 17.96 -19.66 3.12
C ARG A 14 18.68 -18.34 2.82
N ASP A 15 18.54 -17.79 1.60
CA ASP A 15 19.26 -16.58 1.16
C ASP A 15 18.33 -15.41 0.77
N GLU A 16 17.05 -15.49 1.11
CA GLU A 16 16.07 -14.46 0.79
C GLU A 16 15.89 -13.50 1.97
N GLU A 17 16.30 -12.24 1.77
CA GLU A 17 16.07 -11.15 2.72
C GLU A 17 14.70 -10.55 2.40
N ASP A 18 13.70 -10.79 3.27
CA ASP A 18 12.43 -10.06 3.22
C ASP A 18 12.69 -8.58 3.50
N VAL A 19 12.42 -7.76 2.49
CA VAL A 19 12.63 -6.31 2.53
C VAL A 19 11.49 -5.62 3.25
N GLY A 20 10.30 -6.23 3.23
CA GLY A 20 9.11 -5.72 3.89
C GLY A 20 7.85 -5.93 3.08
N SER A 21 6.72 -5.79 3.75
CA SER A 21 5.39 -5.96 3.17
C SER A 21 5.03 -4.80 2.25
N LEU A 22 4.55 -5.15 1.05
CA LEU A 22 3.90 -4.27 0.08
C LEU A 22 2.44 -4.70 -0.13
N LYS A 23 1.87 -5.44 0.83
CA LYS A 23 0.52 -6.00 0.73
C LYS A 23 -0.51 -4.90 0.45
N GLY A 24 -1.33 -5.11 -0.57
CA GLY A 24 -2.36 -4.17 -1.03
C GLY A 24 -1.90 -3.27 -2.19
N VAL A 25 -0.61 -3.28 -2.55
CA VAL A 25 -0.13 -2.57 -3.74
C VAL A 25 -0.52 -3.35 -5.00
N ARG A 26 -1.35 -2.76 -5.86
CA ARG A 26 -1.76 -3.36 -7.14
C ARG A 26 -1.12 -2.60 -8.30
N LEU A 27 -0.45 -3.31 -9.21
CA LEU A 27 0.29 -2.72 -10.33
C LEU A 27 -0.03 -3.44 -11.64
N GLY A 28 -0.17 -2.69 -12.72
CA GLY A 28 0.08 -3.20 -14.07
C GLY A 28 1.58 -3.16 -14.33
N ILE A 29 2.16 -4.21 -14.92
CA ILE A 29 3.57 -4.24 -15.31
C ILE A 29 3.74 -4.74 -16.73
N LYS A 30 4.66 -4.10 -17.46
CA LYS A 30 5.25 -4.65 -18.67
C LYS A 30 6.56 -5.32 -18.28
N TYR A 31 6.66 -6.63 -18.48
CA TYR A 31 7.72 -7.45 -17.94
C TYR A 31 8.41 -8.27 -19.02
N GLN A 32 9.75 -8.26 -19.02
CA GLN A 32 10.56 -9.10 -19.89
C GLN A 32 11.03 -10.35 -19.15
N ASP A 33 10.74 -11.53 -19.70
CA ASP A 33 11.16 -12.79 -19.08
C ASP A 33 12.62 -13.18 -19.42
N ASN A 34 13.05 -14.38 -19.00
CA ASN A 34 14.39 -14.89 -19.29
C ASN A 34 14.65 -15.17 -20.79
N LYS A 35 13.59 -15.30 -21.59
CA LYS A 35 13.65 -15.58 -23.02
C LYS A 35 13.52 -14.30 -23.86
N TYR A 36 13.53 -13.14 -23.20
CA TYR A 36 13.30 -11.82 -23.78
C TYR A 36 11.87 -11.61 -24.30
N ASP A 37 10.94 -12.50 -23.95
CA ASP A 37 9.53 -12.34 -24.27
C ASP A 37 8.93 -11.27 -23.34
N VAL A 38 8.21 -10.32 -23.94
CA VAL A 38 7.57 -9.22 -23.22
C VAL A 38 6.09 -9.55 -23.01
N GLY A 39 5.65 -9.49 -21.76
CA GLY A 39 4.25 -9.68 -21.37
C GLY A 39 3.73 -8.53 -20.52
N HIS A 40 2.41 -8.36 -20.52
CA HIS A 40 1.72 -7.44 -19.62
C HIS A 40 0.99 -8.23 -18.55
N TYR A 41 1.13 -7.81 -17.30
CA TYR A 41 0.56 -8.50 -16.14
C TYR A 41 -0.05 -7.50 -15.18
N PHE A 42 -1.22 -7.83 -14.64
CA PHE A 42 -1.73 -7.20 -13.42
C PHE A 42 -1.30 -8.06 -12.22
N ILE A 43 -0.72 -7.41 -11.22
CA ILE A 43 -0.16 -8.07 -10.05
C ILE A 43 -0.62 -7.39 -8.76
N VAL A 44 -0.86 -8.18 -7.72
CA VAL A 44 -1.06 -7.70 -6.34
C VAL A 44 0.16 -8.09 -5.53
N VAL A 45 0.96 -7.10 -5.12
CA VAL A 45 2.24 -7.32 -4.44
C VAL A 45 1.99 -7.77 -3.00
N GLU A 46 2.68 -8.83 -2.56
CA GLU A 46 2.70 -9.26 -1.17
C GLU A 46 3.85 -8.60 -0.43
N ASN A 47 5.07 -8.80 -0.94
CA ASN A 47 6.29 -8.26 -0.36
C ASN A 47 7.40 -8.07 -1.39
N ALA A 48 8.39 -7.27 -1.02
CA ALA A 48 9.65 -7.18 -1.74
C ALA A 48 10.68 -8.13 -1.12
N VAL A 49 11.42 -8.85 -1.95
CA VAL A 49 12.43 -9.83 -1.52
C VAL A 49 13.75 -9.49 -2.19
N ARG A 50 14.84 -9.49 -1.41
CA ARG A 50 16.20 -9.23 -1.90
C ARG A 50 17.01 -10.51 -1.86
N ARG A 51 17.69 -10.84 -2.96
CA ARG A 51 18.54 -12.03 -3.11
C ARG A 51 19.73 -11.74 -4.00
N MET A 52 20.94 -12.02 -3.51
CA MET A 52 22.20 -11.87 -4.27
C MET A 52 22.33 -10.52 -5.00
N GLY A 53 21.90 -9.43 -4.35
CA GLY A 53 21.96 -8.07 -4.91
C GLY A 53 20.84 -7.70 -5.89
N SER A 54 19.93 -8.64 -6.22
CA SER A 54 18.72 -8.36 -6.99
C SER A 54 17.50 -8.23 -6.06
N THR A 55 16.59 -7.30 -6.37
CA THR A 55 15.30 -7.17 -5.68
C THR A 55 14.19 -7.69 -6.60
N SER A 56 13.28 -8.48 -6.05
CA SER A 56 12.09 -9.00 -6.74
C SER A 56 10.83 -8.67 -5.95
N LEU A 57 9.72 -8.47 -6.66
CA LEU A 57 8.39 -8.41 -6.09
C LEU A 57 7.81 -9.81 -6.05
N ARG A 58 7.39 -10.28 -4.88
CA ARG A 58 6.55 -11.48 -4.78
C ARG A 58 5.10 -11.02 -4.81
N ALA A 59 4.34 -11.51 -5.79
CA ALA A 59 3.02 -10.98 -6.08
C ALA A 59 2.10 -12.05 -6.64
N TYR A 60 0.80 -11.92 -6.36
CA TYR A 60 -0.24 -12.69 -7.04
C TYR A 60 -0.40 -12.17 -8.47
N CYS A 61 -0.22 -13.03 -9.45
CA CYS A 61 -0.34 -12.70 -10.87
C CYS A 61 -1.75 -13.01 -11.36
N GLU A 62 -2.59 -11.99 -11.56
CA GLU A 62 -4.01 -12.18 -11.86
C GLU A 62 -4.25 -13.04 -13.11
N PRO A 63 -3.58 -12.81 -14.26
CA PRO A 63 -3.79 -13.63 -15.46
C PRO A 63 -3.38 -15.10 -15.29
N ARG A 64 -2.55 -15.41 -14.30
CA ARG A 64 -2.04 -16.77 -14.05
C ARG A 64 -2.72 -17.45 -12.87
N GLY A 65 -3.36 -16.69 -11.98
CA GLY A 65 -4.02 -17.21 -10.79
C GLY A 65 -3.06 -17.79 -9.74
N ASP A 66 -1.82 -17.32 -9.68
CA ASP A 66 -0.79 -17.88 -8.78
C ASP A 66 0.24 -16.84 -8.33
N ILE A 67 0.93 -17.12 -7.22
CA ILE A 67 2.02 -16.29 -6.67
C ILE A 67 3.28 -16.47 -7.51
N ARG A 68 3.88 -15.36 -7.93
CA ARG A 68 5.11 -15.34 -8.74
C ARG A 68 6.08 -14.26 -8.26
N ALA A 69 7.35 -14.46 -8.60
CA ALA A 69 8.40 -13.48 -8.34
C ALA A 69 8.74 -12.71 -9.62
N PHE A 70 8.69 -11.38 -9.55
CA PHE A 70 9.01 -10.46 -10.63
C PHE A 70 10.26 -9.66 -10.28
N ARG A 71 11.37 -9.95 -10.96
CA ARG A 71 12.61 -9.19 -10.84
C ARG A 71 12.41 -7.74 -11.26
N ILE A 72 12.78 -6.78 -10.40
CA ILE A 72 12.56 -5.35 -10.66
C ILE A 72 13.34 -4.86 -11.89
N ASP A 73 14.57 -5.36 -12.09
CA ASP A 73 15.42 -5.01 -13.22
C ASP A 73 14.88 -5.49 -14.59
N ARG A 74 13.76 -6.21 -14.59
CA ARG A 74 13.09 -6.72 -15.79
C ARG A 74 11.69 -6.14 -16.01
N ILE A 75 11.24 -5.29 -15.09
CA ILE A 75 10.04 -4.50 -15.27
C ILE A 75 10.44 -3.34 -16.19
N ILE A 76 9.82 -3.27 -17.36
CA ILE A 76 10.06 -2.25 -18.38
C ILE A 76 9.24 -1.00 -18.06
N GLU A 77 7.95 -1.19 -17.75
CA GLU A 77 7.00 -0.12 -17.43
C GLU A 77 6.12 -0.58 -16.27
N ILE A 78 5.69 0.36 -15.43
CA ILE A 78 4.62 0.18 -14.45
C ILE A 78 3.43 1.02 -14.88
N VAL A 79 2.23 0.47 -14.78
CA VAL A 79 0.98 1.15 -15.07
C VAL A 79 0.14 1.15 -13.79
N ASP A 80 -0.34 2.31 -13.35
CA ASP A 80 -1.40 2.34 -12.33
C ASP A 80 -2.67 1.76 -12.97
N PRO A 81 -3.18 0.60 -12.49
CA PRO A 81 -4.32 -0.06 -13.12
C PRO A 81 -5.61 0.76 -13.09
N ARG A 82 -5.67 1.82 -12.27
CA ARG A 82 -6.87 2.63 -12.04
C ARG A 82 -6.85 3.89 -12.91
N THR A 83 -5.73 4.60 -12.93
CA THR A 83 -5.59 5.84 -13.71
C THR A 83 -5.10 5.61 -15.13
N GLY A 84 -4.45 4.47 -15.39
CA GLY A 84 -3.73 4.20 -16.63
C GLY A 84 -2.42 4.98 -16.76
N GLU A 85 -1.98 5.69 -15.72
CA GLU A 85 -0.70 6.39 -15.70
C GLU A 85 0.46 5.41 -15.88
N VAL A 86 1.40 5.75 -16.77
CA VAL A 86 2.55 4.90 -17.10
C VAL A 86 3.82 5.51 -16.52
N HIS A 87 4.54 4.71 -15.74
CA HIS A 87 5.86 5.03 -15.21
C HIS A 87 6.94 4.28 -16.01
N GLU A 88 7.69 5.02 -16.83
CA GLU A 88 8.77 4.50 -17.69
C GLU A 88 10.08 4.21 -16.91
N GLU A 89 10.16 4.65 -15.66
CA GLU A 89 11.30 4.36 -14.76
C GLU A 89 10.87 3.49 -13.56
N PRO A 90 10.55 2.19 -13.75
CA PRO A 90 10.13 1.28 -12.69
C PRO A 90 11.03 1.26 -11.45
N PRO A 91 12.38 1.28 -11.57
CA PRO A 91 13.25 1.28 -10.39
C PRO A 91 13.06 2.51 -9.50
N VAL A 92 12.78 3.69 -10.08
CA VAL A 92 12.56 4.94 -9.33
C VAL A 92 11.21 4.89 -8.62
N PHE A 93 10.15 4.51 -9.33
CA PHE A 93 8.82 4.33 -8.75
C PHE A 93 8.82 3.32 -7.59
N LEU A 94 9.42 2.15 -7.82
CA LEU A 94 9.47 1.08 -6.80
C LEU A 94 10.42 1.41 -5.65
N ALA A 95 11.45 2.22 -5.84
CA ALA A 95 12.34 2.62 -4.76
C ALA A 95 11.58 3.29 -3.62
N GLU A 96 10.59 4.12 -3.93
CA GLU A 96 9.77 4.79 -2.92
C GLU A 96 8.87 3.81 -2.17
N LEU A 97 8.20 2.90 -2.88
CA LEU A 97 7.38 1.85 -2.25
C LEU A 97 8.24 0.92 -1.38
N ILE A 98 9.40 0.51 -1.87
CA ILE A 98 10.33 -0.36 -1.13
C ILE A 98 10.84 0.34 0.13
N ARG A 99 11.14 1.64 0.06
CA ARG A 99 11.57 2.43 1.21
C ARG A 99 10.52 2.43 2.33
N ILE A 100 9.24 2.48 1.97
CA ILE A 100 8.12 2.35 2.90
C ILE A 100 8.04 0.94 3.48
N ALA A 101 8.18 -0.09 2.64
CA ALA A 101 8.18 -1.49 3.09
C ALA A 101 9.31 -1.77 4.09
N GLU A 102 10.52 -1.27 3.81
CA GLU A 102 11.69 -1.37 4.69
C GLU A 102 11.40 -0.72 6.05
N ALA A 103 10.79 0.47 6.05
CA ALA A 103 10.40 1.16 7.27
C ALA A 103 9.45 0.35 8.14
N ARG A 104 8.42 -0.25 7.53
CA ARG A 104 7.41 -1.06 8.23
C ARG A 104 7.96 -2.35 8.79
N SER A 105 8.95 -2.95 8.13
CA SER A 105 9.57 -4.20 8.60
C SER A 105 10.34 -4.06 9.93
N GLY A 106 10.57 -2.83 10.41
CA GLY A 106 11.43 -2.56 11.56
C GLY A 106 12.91 -2.88 11.33
N ARG A 107 13.27 -3.42 10.15
CA ARG A 107 14.64 -3.72 9.74
C ARG A 107 15.29 -2.44 9.21
N ARG A 108 15.51 -1.47 10.09
CA ARG A 108 16.38 -0.33 9.78
C ARG A 108 17.78 -0.87 9.45
N ARG A 109 18.13 -0.94 8.17
CA ARG A 109 19.53 -1.03 7.77
C ARG A 109 20.23 0.16 8.41
N LYS A 110 21.23 -0.11 9.25
CA LYS A 110 22.16 0.93 9.71
C LYS A 110 22.66 1.63 8.44
N PRO A 111 22.39 2.92 8.24
CA PRO A 111 22.78 3.60 7.01
C PRO A 111 24.30 3.48 6.89
N VAL A 112 24.76 2.77 5.86
CA VAL A 112 26.16 2.37 5.74
C VAL A 112 27.09 3.56 5.55
N ASN A 113 26.61 4.73 5.11
CA ASN A 113 27.41 5.97 5.00
C ASN A 113 26.51 7.23 4.89
N GLN A 114 25.61 7.49 5.85
CA GLN A 114 24.90 8.79 5.87
C GLN A 114 25.65 9.77 6.76
N SER A 115 26.51 10.55 6.11
CA SER A 115 27.10 11.79 6.63
C SER A 115 26.00 12.75 7.10
N LYS A 116 25.89 12.94 8.42
CA LYS A 116 25.51 14.11 9.24
C LYS A 116 24.42 15.12 8.81
N GLU A 117 23.76 15.02 7.67
CA GLU A 117 22.92 16.11 7.14
C GLU A 117 21.69 15.64 6.35
N THR A 118 21.14 14.47 6.67
CA THR A 118 19.77 14.12 6.24
C THR A 118 18.82 14.50 7.37
N GLN A 119 18.23 15.68 7.22
CA GLN A 119 16.99 16.11 7.88
C GLN A 119 16.11 14.88 8.09
N GLU A 120 15.91 14.45 9.35
CA GLU A 120 15.34 13.14 9.68
C GLU A 120 14.05 12.92 8.88
N ASP A 121 14.11 11.97 7.94
CA ASP A 121 12.95 11.64 7.11
C ASP A 121 11.90 10.99 8.02
N ALA A 122 10.85 11.76 8.30
CA ALA A 122 9.75 11.38 9.17
C ALA A 122 8.79 10.39 8.51
N THR A 123 8.87 10.23 7.18
CA THR A 123 7.89 9.50 6.36
C THR A 123 7.74 8.05 6.81
N ALA A 124 8.88 7.36 6.92
CA ALA A 124 8.97 5.97 7.36
C ALA A 124 8.28 5.73 8.71
N ARG A 125 8.58 6.60 9.68
CA ARG A 125 8.01 6.50 11.04
C ARG A 125 6.53 6.84 11.03
N LEU A 126 6.13 7.88 10.29
CA LEU A 126 4.73 8.28 10.19
C LEU A 126 3.87 7.17 9.59
N ILE A 127 4.32 6.51 8.53
CA ILE A 127 3.59 5.38 7.93
C ILE A 127 3.45 4.24 8.93
N ALA A 128 4.54 3.87 9.62
CA ALA A 128 4.48 2.78 10.60
C ALA A 128 3.48 3.06 11.74
N GLU A 129 3.40 4.31 12.20
CA GLU A 129 2.46 4.72 13.26
C GLU A 129 1.03 4.91 12.75
N ALA A 130 0.84 5.22 11.46
CA ALA A 130 -0.46 5.53 10.85
C ALA A 130 -1.05 4.35 10.05
N GLU A 131 -0.36 3.21 9.97
CA GLU A 131 -0.65 2.15 8.99
C GLU A 131 -2.08 1.62 9.10
N ASP A 132 -2.49 1.17 10.28
CA ASP A 132 -3.82 0.57 10.45
C ASP A 132 -4.94 1.60 10.21
N GLY A 133 -4.74 2.85 10.63
CA GLY A 133 -5.66 3.95 10.35
C GLY A 133 -5.76 4.28 8.86
N LEU A 134 -4.63 4.35 8.15
CA LEU A 134 -4.61 4.57 6.70
C LEU A 134 -5.26 3.43 5.94
N ILE A 135 -4.98 2.17 6.30
CA ILE A 135 -5.64 1.01 5.68
C ILE A 135 -7.16 1.10 5.86
N ALA A 136 -7.62 1.45 7.05
CA ALA A 136 -9.05 1.61 7.33
C ALA A 136 -9.67 2.73 6.48
N LEU A 137 -9.01 3.88 6.35
CA LEU A 137 -9.51 5.02 5.57
C LEU A 137 -9.43 4.78 4.05
N LEU A 138 -8.33 4.21 3.55
CA LEU A 138 -8.13 3.86 2.15
C LEU A 138 -9.12 2.81 1.66
N PHE A 139 -9.57 1.90 2.54
CA PHE A 139 -10.63 0.95 2.20
C PHE A 139 -11.93 1.65 1.81
N PHE A 140 -12.24 2.81 2.38
CA PHE A 140 -13.39 3.61 1.95
C PHE A 140 -13.04 4.49 0.75
N ALA A 141 -11.88 5.16 0.79
CA ALA A 141 -11.48 6.10 -0.26
C ALA A 141 -11.24 5.45 -1.63
N HIS A 142 -11.03 4.12 -1.72
CA HIS A 142 -10.89 3.40 -3.00
C HIS A 142 -12.14 2.57 -3.33
N ALA A 143 -13.32 2.96 -2.85
CA ALA A 143 -14.54 2.21 -3.14
C ALA A 143 -14.93 2.25 -4.61
N ASP A 144 -14.58 3.31 -5.32
CA ASP A 144 -14.83 3.52 -6.75
C ASP A 144 -13.56 3.34 -7.61
N GLU A 145 -12.53 2.70 -7.06
CA GLU A 145 -11.23 2.45 -7.69
C GLU A 145 -10.37 3.70 -7.95
N ALA A 146 -10.80 4.91 -7.60
CA ALA A 146 -9.97 6.12 -7.69
C ALA A 146 -9.71 6.69 -6.29
N LEU A 147 -8.67 7.52 -6.15
CA LEU A 147 -8.48 8.34 -4.94
C LEU A 147 -8.66 9.80 -5.33
N HIS A 148 -9.78 10.38 -4.95
CA HIS A 148 -10.13 11.75 -5.32
C HIS A 148 -9.34 12.77 -4.51
N PRO A 149 -9.08 13.99 -5.04
CA PRO A 149 -8.36 15.03 -4.31
C PRO A 149 -9.00 15.40 -2.96
N ALA A 150 -10.33 15.33 -2.84
CA ALA A 150 -11.05 15.64 -1.61
C ALA A 150 -10.80 14.58 -0.52
N GLU A 151 -10.77 13.30 -0.90
CA GLU A 151 -10.46 12.19 0.01
C GLU A 151 -8.99 12.22 0.41
N ALA A 152 -8.10 12.45 -0.57
CA ALA A 152 -6.66 12.60 -0.31
C ALA A 152 -6.38 13.71 0.71
N ALA A 153 -7.13 14.83 0.65
CA ALA A 153 -7.01 15.89 1.65
C ALA A 153 -7.41 15.43 3.07
N LEU A 154 -8.40 14.55 3.20
CA LEU A 154 -8.79 13.95 4.48
C LEU A 154 -7.76 12.95 5.01
N LEU A 155 -7.14 12.15 4.12
CA LEU A 155 -6.03 11.27 4.47
C LEU A 155 -4.81 12.08 4.95
N TRP A 156 -4.49 13.18 4.27
CA TRP A 156 -3.44 14.10 4.73
C TRP A 156 -3.76 14.75 6.07
N ARG A 157 -5.03 15.10 6.32
CA ARG A 157 -5.46 15.59 7.64
C ARG A 157 -5.25 14.55 8.74
N TYR A 158 -5.50 13.27 8.45
CA TYR A 158 -5.19 12.17 9.36
C TYR A 158 -3.68 12.05 9.63
N LEU A 159 -2.86 12.09 8.58
CA LEU A 159 -1.40 12.01 8.68
C LEU A 159 -0.80 13.16 9.49
N ASP A 160 -1.26 14.39 9.26
CA ASP A 160 -0.81 15.56 10.03
C ASP A 160 -1.19 15.42 11.51
N TRP A 161 -2.44 15.00 11.79
CA TRP A 161 -2.89 14.71 13.16
C TRP A 161 -2.04 13.62 13.82
N GLN A 162 -1.75 12.51 13.13
CA GLN A 162 -0.94 11.42 13.68
C GLN A 162 0.50 11.86 13.91
N LYS A 163 1.07 12.67 13.01
CA LYS A 163 2.41 13.24 13.17
C LYS A 163 2.52 14.09 14.43
N GLU A 164 1.55 14.98 14.67
CA GLU A 164 1.49 15.83 15.86
C GLU A 164 1.31 14.99 17.12
N ARG A 165 0.33 14.08 17.12
CA ARG A 165 0.01 13.20 18.25
C ARG A 165 1.17 12.33 18.69
N CYS A 166 1.90 11.74 17.75
CA CYS A 166 3.04 10.86 18.02
C CYS A 166 4.36 11.63 18.22
N GLY A 167 4.35 12.96 18.15
CA GLY A 167 5.55 13.80 18.29
C GLY A 167 6.62 13.49 17.25
N ILE A 168 6.22 13.18 16.02
CA ILE A 168 7.14 12.81 14.94
C ILE A 168 7.75 14.09 14.36
N ALA A 169 8.98 14.37 14.79
CA ALA A 169 9.80 15.43 14.22
C ALA A 169 10.33 15.05 12.82
N GLY A 170 10.64 16.06 11.99
CA GLY A 170 11.24 15.88 10.68
C GLY A 170 10.33 16.20 9.50
N LYS A 171 10.90 16.12 8.30
CA LYS A 171 10.18 16.39 7.04
C LYS A 171 9.54 15.11 6.55
N VAL A 172 8.27 15.21 6.17
CA VAL A 172 7.52 14.13 5.53
C VAL A 172 7.64 14.33 4.02
N ASN A 173 8.04 13.28 3.31
CA ASN A 173 8.07 13.27 1.85
C ASN A 173 6.65 12.99 1.34
N LYS A 174 5.98 14.05 0.90
CA LYS A 174 4.60 13.98 0.41
C LYS A 174 4.47 13.07 -0.81
N THR A 175 5.36 13.23 -1.77
CA THR A 175 5.37 12.43 -3.00
C THR A 175 5.44 10.92 -2.72
N THR A 176 6.31 10.50 -1.78
CA THR A 176 6.39 9.09 -1.36
C THR A 176 5.06 8.57 -0.80
N LEU A 177 4.41 9.36 0.05
CA LEU A 177 3.12 9.01 0.67
C LEU A 177 1.98 9.01 -0.34
N ASP A 178 1.93 9.99 -1.23
CA ASP A 178 0.91 10.09 -2.27
C ASP A 178 0.97 8.87 -3.21
N VAL A 179 2.17 8.49 -3.66
CA VAL A 179 2.40 7.28 -4.47
C VAL A 179 1.94 6.03 -3.73
N TRP A 180 2.22 5.92 -2.43
CA TRP A 180 1.81 4.78 -1.64
C TRP A 180 0.31 4.71 -1.40
N MET A 181 -0.33 5.83 -1.05
CA MET A 181 -1.79 5.91 -0.85
C MET A 181 -2.55 5.60 -2.13
N ALA A 182 -2.05 6.09 -3.28
CA ALA A 182 -2.61 5.78 -4.59
C ALA A 182 -2.46 4.29 -4.91
N ALA A 183 -1.27 3.72 -4.74
CA ALA A 183 -1.02 2.34 -5.12
C ALA A 183 -1.66 1.30 -4.17
N THR A 184 -1.97 1.69 -2.93
CA THR A 184 -2.51 0.80 -1.89
C THR A 184 -4.04 0.71 -1.98
N VAL A 185 -4.54 -0.47 -2.34
CA VAL A 185 -5.98 -0.79 -2.43
C VAL A 185 -6.30 -1.90 -1.44
N PRO A 186 -6.67 -1.57 -0.19
CA PRO A 186 -6.94 -2.58 0.83
C PRO A 186 -8.14 -3.47 0.47
N ASP A 187 -7.99 -4.78 0.67
CA ASP A 187 -9.11 -5.72 0.61
C ASP A 187 -9.92 -5.76 1.93
N THR A 188 -11.05 -6.48 1.92
CA THR A 188 -11.92 -6.63 3.10
C THR A 188 -11.22 -7.26 4.30
N GLN A 189 -10.28 -8.18 4.09
CA GLN A 189 -9.55 -8.83 5.17
C GLN A 189 -8.54 -7.85 5.79
N GLN A 190 -7.80 -7.10 4.97
CA GLN A 190 -6.87 -6.07 5.42
C GLN A 190 -7.61 -4.98 6.22
N PHE A 191 -8.78 -4.56 5.74
CA PHE A 191 -9.65 -3.65 6.47
C PHE A 191 -10.06 -4.22 7.83
N ALA A 192 -10.55 -5.46 7.87
CA ALA A 192 -10.99 -6.10 9.12
C ALA A 192 -9.84 -6.23 10.13
N ASP A 193 -8.65 -6.65 9.67
CA ASP A 193 -7.46 -6.79 10.50
C ASP A 193 -7.01 -5.43 11.06
N ALA A 194 -6.98 -4.38 10.23
CA ALA A 194 -6.63 -3.03 10.64
C ALA A 194 -7.63 -2.45 11.63
N LEU A 195 -8.94 -2.65 11.39
CA LEU A 195 -10.00 -2.20 12.27
C LEU A 195 -9.93 -2.88 13.64
N ASP A 196 -9.71 -4.21 13.70
CA ASP A 196 -9.56 -4.94 14.97
C ASP A 196 -8.38 -4.41 15.78
N LYS A 197 -7.22 -4.16 15.13
CA LYS A 197 -6.05 -3.58 15.79
C LYS A 197 -6.31 -2.16 16.30
N LEU A 198 -6.95 -1.30 15.50
CA LEU A 198 -7.32 0.06 15.92
C LEU A 198 -8.22 0.00 17.17
N LEU A 199 -9.27 -0.82 17.13
CA LEU A 199 -10.24 -0.92 18.23
C LEU A 199 -9.63 -1.49 19.52
N ARG A 200 -8.63 -2.37 19.41
CA ARG A 200 -7.90 -2.91 20.57
C ARG A 200 -6.74 -2.03 21.04
N GLY A 201 -6.27 -1.14 20.18
CA GLY A 201 -5.14 -0.26 20.42
C GLY A 201 -5.55 1.07 21.06
N ASP A 202 -4.96 2.14 20.55
CA ASP A 202 -5.19 3.48 21.04
C ASP A 202 -6.60 3.98 20.69
N GLN A 203 -7.40 4.20 21.73
CA GLN A 203 -8.79 4.65 21.60
C GLN A 203 -8.91 6.05 20.98
N ALA A 204 -7.90 6.91 21.12
CA ALA A 204 -7.90 8.23 20.49
C ALA A 204 -7.77 8.11 18.96
N ASP A 205 -6.88 7.22 18.50
CA ASP A 205 -6.67 6.92 17.07
C ASP A 205 -7.91 6.28 16.47
N ALA A 206 -8.43 5.22 17.10
CA ALA A 206 -9.65 4.56 16.64
C ALA A 206 -10.83 5.53 16.50
N ARG A 207 -11.07 6.40 17.50
CA ARG A 207 -12.14 7.40 17.44
C ARG A 207 -11.93 8.41 16.32
N TYR A 208 -10.69 8.88 16.12
CA TYR A 208 -10.39 9.85 15.09
C TYR A 208 -10.59 9.25 13.70
N VAL A 209 -10.08 8.05 13.46
CA VAL A 209 -10.28 7.29 12.21
C VAL A 209 -11.77 7.04 11.95
N LEU A 210 -12.51 6.53 12.93
CA LEU A 210 -13.95 6.26 12.77
C LEU A 210 -14.76 7.54 12.48
N ALA A 211 -14.37 8.69 13.05
CA ALA A 211 -15.01 9.96 12.76
C ALA A 211 -14.67 10.51 11.35
N LEU A 212 -13.57 10.07 10.75
CA LEU A 212 -13.19 10.46 9.38
C LEU A 212 -13.90 9.64 8.31
N ILE A 213 -14.25 8.38 8.58
CA ILE A 213 -14.84 7.49 7.57
C ILE A 213 -16.09 8.10 6.89
N PRO A 214 -17.11 8.60 7.62
CA PRO A 214 -18.26 9.25 6.98
C PRO A 214 -17.90 10.50 6.18
N GLN A 215 -16.80 11.17 6.52
CA GLN A 215 -16.34 12.36 5.79
C GLN A 215 -15.65 11.97 4.49
N ILE A 216 -14.92 10.85 4.46
CA ILE A 216 -14.32 10.30 3.23
C ILE A 216 -15.42 9.90 2.26
N VAL A 217 -16.40 9.12 2.72
CA VAL A 217 -17.55 8.66 1.91
C VAL A 217 -18.40 9.81 1.33
N MET A 218 -18.33 11.00 1.94
CA MET A 218 -19.09 12.18 1.52
C MET A 218 -18.17 13.29 0.94
N ALA A 219 -16.90 12.99 0.67
CA ALA A 219 -15.90 14.01 0.35
C ALA A 219 -16.16 14.70 -0.99
N ASP A 220 -16.70 13.96 -1.96
CA ASP A 220 -17.08 14.42 -3.30
C ASP A 220 -18.53 14.95 -3.37
N GLY A 221 -19.32 14.74 -2.31
CA GLY A 221 -20.68 15.24 -2.13
C GLY A 221 -21.78 14.21 -2.39
N GLU A 222 -21.46 13.02 -2.90
CA GLU A 222 -22.45 11.96 -3.16
C GLU A 222 -21.85 10.57 -2.92
N ALA A 223 -22.35 9.86 -1.90
CA ALA A 223 -21.89 8.51 -1.62
C ALA A 223 -22.47 7.52 -2.64
N SER A 224 -21.61 6.74 -3.28
CA SER A 224 -22.01 5.62 -4.14
C SER A 224 -22.73 4.52 -3.34
N GLU A 225 -23.45 3.64 -4.05
CA GLU A 225 -24.08 2.47 -3.42
C GLU A 225 -23.07 1.56 -2.70
N VAL A 226 -21.86 1.44 -3.27
CA VAL A 226 -20.77 0.61 -2.71
C VAL A 226 -20.27 1.20 -1.40
N GLU A 227 -19.98 2.50 -1.37
CA GLU A 227 -19.53 3.19 -0.15
C GLU A 227 -20.60 3.18 0.94
N THR A 228 -21.83 3.49 0.55
CA THR A 228 -22.99 3.41 1.44
C THR A 228 -23.15 2.02 2.02
N GLY A 229 -22.97 0.97 1.21
CA GLY A 229 -22.98 -0.43 1.64
C GLY A 229 -21.88 -0.75 2.65
N ARG A 230 -20.62 -0.35 2.35
CA ARG A 230 -19.47 -0.52 3.26
C ARG A 230 -19.69 0.19 4.58
N LEU A 231 -20.19 1.43 4.55
CA LEU A 231 -20.42 2.25 5.74
C LEU A 231 -21.54 1.67 6.61
N LYS A 232 -22.64 1.21 6.00
CA LYS A 232 -23.71 0.49 6.71
C LYS A 232 -23.18 -0.76 7.41
N GLY A 233 -22.35 -1.54 6.73
CA GLY A 233 -21.69 -2.72 7.31
C GLY A 233 -20.86 -2.36 8.54
N LEU A 234 -20.03 -1.32 8.45
CA LEU A 234 -19.21 -0.83 9.57
C LEU A 234 -20.07 -0.35 10.75
N MET A 235 -21.08 0.48 10.50
CA MET A 235 -21.94 1.02 11.55
C MET A 235 -22.71 -0.09 12.28
N ALA A 236 -23.17 -1.11 11.55
CA ALA A 236 -23.81 -2.28 12.13
C ALA A 236 -22.83 -3.07 13.02
N LEU A 237 -21.58 -3.27 12.56
CA LEU A 237 -20.54 -3.95 13.33
C LEU A 237 -20.22 -3.21 14.64
N LEU A 238 -20.21 -1.88 14.62
CA LEU A 238 -19.94 -1.03 15.79
C LEU A 238 -21.17 -0.79 16.69
N ASN A 239 -22.34 -1.29 16.29
CA ASN A 239 -23.63 -0.99 16.93
C ASN A 239 -23.89 0.52 17.07
N GLN A 240 -23.60 1.27 16.00
CA GLN A 240 -23.78 2.73 15.93
C GLN A 240 -24.84 3.11 14.89
N PRO A 241 -25.59 4.21 15.11
CA PRO A 241 -26.53 4.70 14.11
C PRO A 241 -25.80 5.30 12.91
N LEU A 242 -26.44 5.24 11.73
CA LEU A 242 -25.93 5.91 10.54
C LEU A 242 -25.94 7.44 10.73
N PRO A 243 -24.95 8.15 10.19
CA PRO A 243 -24.98 9.62 10.09
C PRO A 243 -26.24 10.08 9.36
N SER A 244 -26.86 11.15 9.85
CA SER A 244 -28.13 11.70 9.31
C SER A 244 -28.00 12.39 7.95
N ARG A 245 -26.79 12.50 7.40
CA ARG A 245 -26.47 13.20 6.14
C ARG A 245 -25.86 12.29 5.07
N LEU A 246 -26.14 10.99 5.13
CA LEU A 246 -25.89 10.07 4.02
C LEU A 246 -27.00 10.15 2.98
#